data_AF-A0A1G4RRT9-F1
#
_entry.id   AF-A0A1G4RRT9-F1
#
_cell.length_a   1.000
_cell.length_b   1.000
_cell.length_c   1.000
_cell.angle_alpha   90.00
_cell.angle_beta   90.00
_cell.angle_gamma   90.00
#
_symmetry.space_group_name_H-M   'P 1'
#
loop_
_entity.id
_entity.type
_entity.pdbx_description
1 polymer ?
#
loop_
_entity_poly.entity_id
_entity_poly.type
_entity_poly.pdbx_seq_one_letter_code
_entity_poly.pdbx_strand_id
1 'polypeptide(L)'
;MLINKYSDPRDTARELVRRLREYRISMELTQEDLADMAMVSVKTISRFENGEEIGLSKFVRILHVLELSENIDLLVPDPDIRPMNHTVDREGRRRARHKDRKPDNSWKWGDES
;
A
#
# COMPACT_ATOMS: atom_id res chain seq x y z
N MET A 1 12.73 8.77 -12.71
CA MET A 1 13.70 8.52 -11.62
C MET A 1 13.76 7.01 -11.35
N LEU A 2 14.89 6.45 -10.89
CA LEU A 2 14.91 5.06 -10.42
C LEU A 2 14.31 5.01 -9.00
N ILE A 3 13.26 4.21 -8.82
CA ILE A 3 12.75 3.89 -7.48
C ILE A 3 13.81 3.03 -6.81
N ASN A 4 14.49 3.58 -5.81
CA ASN A 4 15.53 2.89 -5.05
C ASN A 4 15.11 2.80 -3.58
N LYS A 5 15.65 1.82 -2.85
CA LYS A 5 15.38 1.59 -1.42
C LYS A 5 15.63 2.82 -0.53
N TYR A 6 16.46 3.76 -0.97
CA TYR A 6 16.85 4.96 -0.23
C TYR A 6 16.11 6.23 -0.67
N SER A 7 15.19 6.14 -1.64
CA SER A 7 14.42 7.29 -2.11
C SER A 7 13.38 7.73 -1.06
N ASP A 8 13.10 9.04 -0.99
CA ASP A 8 12.03 9.54 -0.14
C ASP A 8 10.68 8.91 -0.55
N PRO A 9 9.83 8.48 0.41
CA PRO A 9 8.55 7.87 0.08
C PRO A 9 7.65 8.75 -0.81
N ARG A 10 7.72 10.07 -0.67
CA ARG A 10 6.92 11.00 -1.47
C ARG A 10 7.41 11.05 -2.91
N ASP A 11 8.73 11.02 -3.11
CA ASP A 11 9.31 10.98 -4.45
C ASP A 11 9.03 9.66 -5.15
N THR A 12 9.05 8.56 -4.39
CA THR A 12 8.63 7.24 -4.89
C THR A 12 7.17 7.24 -5.33
N ALA A 13 6.27 7.82 -4.53
CA ALA A 13 4.86 7.94 -4.88
C ALA A 13 4.64 8.81 -6.14
N ARG A 14 5.34 9.93 -6.24
CA ARG A 14 5.29 10.80 -7.45
C ARG A 14 5.76 10.07 -8.70
N GLU A 15 6.87 9.34 -8.61
CA GLU A 15 7.37 8.56 -9.75
C GLU A 15 6.40 7.44 -10.14
N LEU A 16 5.77 6.77 -9.16
CA LEU A 16 4.73 5.77 -9.42
C LEU A 16 3.54 6.37 -10.18
N VAL A 17 3.00 7.50 -9.69
CA VAL A 17 1.91 8.23 -10.35
C VAL A 17 2.30 8.64 -11.76
N ARG A 18 3.50 9.18 -11.94
CA ARG A 18 4.03 9.60 -13.25
C ARG A 18 4.04 8.44 -14.24
N ARG A 19 4.52 7.26 -13.82
CA ARG A 19 4.53 6.05 -14.67
C ARG A 19 3.12 5.57 -14.99
N LEU A 20 2.21 5.57 -14.02
CA LEU A 20 0.82 5.16 -14.25
C LEU A 20 0.09 6.08 -15.24
N ARG A 21 0.39 7.39 -15.21
CA ARG A 21 -0.05 8.33 -16.23
C ARG A 21 0.53 8.00 -17.62
N GLU A 22 1.79 7.62 -17.71
CA GLU A 22 2.41 7.18 -18.98
C GLU A 22 1.73 5.92 -19.52
N TYR A 23 1.42 4.94 -18.66
CA TYR A 23 0.65 3.75 -19.04
C TYR A 23 -0.71 4.13 -19.65
N ARG A 24 -1.47 5.01 -18.97
CA ARG A 24 -2.75 5.52 -19.51
C ARG A 24 -2.57 6.11 -20.91
N ILE A 25 -1.56 6.97 -21.09
CA ILE A 25 -1.30 7.62 -22.39
C ILE A 25 -0.91 6.59 -23.46
N SER A 26 -0.10 5.57 -23.11
CA SER A 26 0.27 4.51 -24.06
C SER A 26 -0.90 3.63 -24.50
N MET A 27 -1.96 3.56 -23.69
CA MET A 27 -3.21 2.87 -24.01
C MET A 27 -4.20 3.79 -24.74
N GLU A 28 -3.81 5.02 -25.09
CA GLU A 28 -4.64 6.02 -25.78
C GLU A 28 -5.91 6.43 -25.00
N LEU A 29 -5.93 6.24 -23.68
CA LEU A 29 -7.07 6.57 -22.83
C LEU A 29 -7.02 8.02 -22.38
N THR A 30 -8.14 8.75 -22.43
CA THR A 30 -8.26 10.05 -21.75
C THR A 30 -8.42 9.87 -20.24
N GLN A 31 -8.34 10.98 -19.48
CA GLN A 31 -8.68 10.94 -18.05
C GLN A 31 -10.16 10.60 -17.81
N GLU A 32 -11.03 10.94 -18.76
CA GLU A 32 -12.46 10.62 -18.72
C GLU A 32 -12.68 9.13 -18.97
N ASP A 33 -12.06 8.58 -20.01
CA ASP A 33 -12.14 7.14 -20.31
C ASP A 33 -11.66 6.28 -19.14
N LEU A 34 -10.51 6.63 -18.55
CA LEU A 34 -9.98 5.93 -17.38
C LEU A 34 -10.93 6.06 -16.18
N ALA A 35 -11.51 7.23 -15.96
CA ALA A 35 -12.43 7.46 -14.85
C ALA A 35 -13.69 6.60 -14.97
N ASP A 36 -14.27 6.57 -16.17
CA ASP A 36 -15.47 5.81 -16.48
C ASP A 36 -15.23 4.30 -16.32
N MET A 37 -14.14 3.78 -16.90
CA MET A 37 -13.77 2.37 -16.77
C MET A 37 -13.42 1.97 -15.32
N ALA A 38 -12.73 2.83 -14.58
CA ALA A 38 -12.38 2.57 -13.18
C ALA A 38 -13.53 2.84 -12.20
N MET A 39 -14.69 3.28 -12.68
CA MET A 39 -15.85 3.67 -11.88
C MET A 39 -15.48 4.67 -10.77
N VAL A 40 -14.77 5.74 -11.15
CA VAL A 40 -14.40 6.86 -10.26
C VAL A 40 -14.71 8.19 -10.96
N SER A 41 -14.70 9.29 -10.22
CA SER A 41 -14.88 10.61 -10.86
C SER A 41 -13.63 11.03 -11.63
N VAL A 42 -13.80 11.78 -12.73
CA VAL A 42 -12.69 12.42 -13.48
C VAL A 42 -11.81 13.26 -12.54
N LYS A 43 -12.42 13.96 -11.58
CA LYS A 43 -11.69 14.71 -10.53
C LYS A 43 -10.77 13.80 -9.70
N THR A 44 -11.16 12.55 -9.43
CA THR A 44 -10.28 11.59 -8.73
C THR A 44 -9.06 11.26 -9.57
N ILE A 45 -9.23 10.97 -10.87
CA ILE A 45 -8.10 10.70 -11.78
C ILE A 45 -7.18 11.91 -11.90
N SER A 46 -7.75 13.12 -12.06
CA SER A 46 -6.98 14.36 -12.12
C SER A 46 -6.14 14.58 -10.85
N ARG A 47 -6.74 14.43 -9.66
CA ARG A 47 -6.02 14.54 -8.38
C ARG A 47 -4.92 13.49 -8.25
N PHE A 48 -5.24 12.25 -8.63
CA PHE A 48 -4.29 11.14 -8.64
C PHE A 48 -3.07 11.44 -9.52
N GLU A 49 -3.28 11.86 -10.77
CA GLU A 49 -2.19 12.19 -11.71
C GLU A 49 -1.36 13.42 -11.30
N ASN A 50 -1.93 14.29 -10.44
CA ASN A 50 -1.24 15.43 -9.83
C ASN A 50 -0.50 15.05 -8.53
N GLY A 51 -0.52 13.79 -8.12
CA GLY A 51 0.19 13.28 -6.95
C GLY A 51 -0.52 13.48 -5.63
N GLU A 52 -1.83 13.76 -5.65
CA GLU A 52 -2.66 13.80 -4.44
C GLU A 52 -3.07 12.39 -4.00
N GLU A 53 -3.35 12.26 -2.70
CA GLU A 53 -3.78 10.99 -2.11
C GLU A 53 -5.17 10.58 -2.58
N ILE A 54 -5.32 9.29 -2.90
CA ILE A 54 -6.59 8.64 -3.20
C ILE A 54 -6.78 7.41 -2.33
N GLY A 55 -8.03 6.99 -2.14
CA GLY A 55 -8.33 5.76 -1.41
C GLY A 55 -7.79 4.52 -2.14
N LEU A 56 -7.28 3.56 -1.38
CA LEU A 56 -6.67 2.32 -1.91
C LEU A 56 -7.59 1.57 -2.89
N SER A 57 -8.89 1.46 -2.60
CA SER A 57 -9.83 0.78 -3.48
C SER A 57 -9.93 1.45 -4.86
N LYS A 58 -9.80 2.78 -4.94
CA LYS A 58 -9.79 3.51 -6.21
C LYS A 58 -8.49 3.27 -6.97
N PHE A 59 -7.36 3.25 -6.25
CA PHE A 59 -6.06 2.91 -6.82
C PHE A 59 -6.06 1.52 -7.44
N VAL A 60 -6.58 0.50 -6.75
CA VAL A 60 -6.67 -0.87 -7.28
C VAL A 60 -7.55 -0.93 -8.54
N ARG A 61 -8.68 -0.21 -8.59
CA ARG A 61 -9.51 -0.13 -9.81
C ARG A 61 -8.76 0.50 -10.99
N ILE A 62 -7.98 1.55 -10.74
CA ILE A 62 -7.13 2.16 -11.78
C ILE A 62 -6.10 1.13 -12.30
N LEU A 63 -5.47 0.37 -11.40
CA LEU A 63 -4.52 -0.68 -11.81
C LEU A 63 -5.18 -1.78 -12.65
N HIS A 64 -6.43 -2.16 -12.35
CA HIS A 64 -7.17 -3.12 -13.17
C HIS A 64 -7.40 -2.62 -14.59
N VAL A 65 -7.83 -1.36 -14.76
CA VAL A 65 -8.07 -0.78 -16.09
C VAL A 65 -6.77 -0.64 -16.87
N LEU A 66 -5.67 -0.33 -16.19
CA LEU A 66 -4.34 -0.23 -16.80
C LEU A 66 -3.66 -1.60 -17.02
N GLU A 67 -4.36 -2.71 -16.78
CA GLU A 67 -3.81 -4.08 -16.92
C GLU A 67 -2.56 -4.35 -16.07
N LEU A 68 -2.43 -3.66 -14.94
CA LEU A 68 -1.30 -3.77 -14.01
C LEU A 68 -1.63 -4.52 -12.72
N SER A 69 -2.86 -5.03 -12.58
CA SER A 69 -3.29 -5.72 -11.36
C SER A 69 -2.49 -6.99 -11.07
N GLU A 70 -2.05 -7.71 -12.11
CA GLU A 70 -1.24 -8.94 -11.96
C GLU A 70 0.13 -8.66 -11.33
N ASN A 71 0.67 -7.44 -11.49
CA ASN A 71 1.94 -7.06 -10.89
C ASN A 71 1.84 -6.86 -9.36
N ILE A 72 0.62 -6.84 -8.80
CA ILE A 72 0.44 -6.75 -7.35
C ILE A 72 1.04 -7.98 -6.66
N ASP A 73 0.92 -9.17 -7.25
CA ASP A 73 1.51 -10.40 -6.71
C ASP A 73 3.05 -10.36 -6.74
N LEU A 74 3.64 -9.67 -7.72
CA LEU A 74 5.08 -9.43 -7.77
C LEU A 74 5.53 -8.41 -6.71
N LEU A 75 4.72 -7.37 -6.48
CA LEU A 75 5.00 -6.31 -5.53
C LEU A 75 4.82 -6.77 -4.07
N VAL A 76 3.76 -7.53 -3.81
CA VAL A 76 3.36 -8.05 -2.51
C VAL A 76 3.01 -9.54 -2.67
N PRO A 77 4.02 -10.42 -2.72
CA PRO A 77 3.77 -11.86 -2.91
C PRO A 77 3.00 -12.45 -1.74
N ASP A 78 2.19 -13.48 -2.04
CA ASP A 78 1.46 -14.24 -1.03
C ASP A 78 2.44 -14.83 0.00
N PRO A 79 2.37 -14.43 1.29
CA PRO A 79 3.27 -14.91 2.32
C PRO A 79 3.08 -16.39 2.66
N ASP A 80 1.97 -17.01 2.23
CA ASP A 80 1.67 -18.42 2.46
C ASP A 80 2.30 -19.33 1.41
N ILE A 81 2.59 -18.82 0.21
CA ILE A 81 3.41 -19.49 -0.81
C ILE A 81 4.89 -19.37 -0.41
N ARG A 82 5.27 -20.10 0.64
CA ARG A 82 6.67 -20.21 1.05
C ARG A 82 7.37 -21.16 0.08
N PRO A 83 8.53 -20.82 -0.49
CA PRO A 83 9.35 -21.79 -1.21
C PRO A 83 9.58 -22.98 -0.26
N MET A 84 9.19 -24.16 -0.72
CA MET A 84 9.13 -25.38 0.06
C MET A 84 10.44 -25.63 0.82
N ASN A 85 10.27 -26.20 2.03
CA ASN A 85 11.29 -26.71 2.95
C ASN A 85 11.76 -25.67 3.98
N HIS A 86 11.10 -25.65 5.13
CA HIS A 86 11.64 -26.32 6.32
C HIS A 86 10.50 -26.57 7.31
N THR A 87 10.27 -27.84 7.58
CA THR A 87 9.54 -28.39 8.72
C THR A 87 9.78 -27.59 10.00
N VAL A 88 8.83 -26.73 10.35
CA VAL A 88 8.41 -26.57 11.74
C VAL A 88 6.93 -26.20 11.67
N ASP A 89 6.09 -27.11 12.14
CA ASP A 89 4.72 -26.83 12.54
C ASP A 89 4.76 -25.65 13.53
N ARG A 90 4.59 -24.45 12.99
CA ARG A 90 4.49 -23.22 13.75
C ARG A 90 3.20 -22.61 13.27
N GLU A 91 2.16 -22.74 14.08
CA GLU A 91 0.95 -21.94 13.97
C GLU A 91 1.31 -20.53 13.47
N GLY A 92 0.68 -20.09 12.38
CA GLY A 92 0.99 -18.83 11.73
C GLY A 92 1.18 -17.70 12.75
N ARG A 93 2.26 -16.92 12.61
CA ARG A 93 2.59 -15.86 13.57
C ARG A 93 1.37 -14.97 13.79
N ARG A 94 0.84 -14.98 15.01
CA ARG A 94 -0.33 -14.17 15.39
C ARG A 94 0.07 -12.70 15.46
N ARG A 95 -0.88 -11.81 15.18
CA ARG A 95 -0.70 -10.34 15.32
C ARG A 95 -0.04 -10.01 16.66
N ALA A 96 1.07 -9.28 16.61
CA ALA A 96 1.67 -8.72 17.82
C ALA A 96 0.67 -7.79 18.50
N ARG A 97 0.30 -8.11 19.76
CA ARG A 97 -0.47 -7.22 20.62
C ARG A 97 0.52 -6.47 21.49
N HIS A 98 0.50 -5.14 21.43
CA HIS A 98 1.15 -4.33 22.44
C HIS A 98 0.39 -4.55 23.75
N LYS A 99 1.02 -5.13 24.78
CA LYS A 99 0.42 -5.18 26.10
C LYS A 99 0.50 -3.77 26.66
N ASP A 100 -0.65 -3.17 26.98
CA ASP A 100 -0.67 -2.00 27.84
C ASP A 100 -0.01 -2.40 29.16
N ARG A 101 1.19 -1.88 29.41
CA ARG A 101 1.81 -1.97 30.73
C ARG A 101 0.91 -1.11 31.63
N LYS A 102 0.04 -1.74 32.41
CA LYS A 102 -0.57 -1.05 33.54
C LYS A 102 0.58 -0.44 34.35
N PRO A 103 0.55 0.86 34.67
CA PRO A 103 1.55 1.41 35.59
C PRO A 103 1.48 0.58 36.85
N ASP A 104 2.63 0.04 37.27
CA ASP A 104 2.74 -0.67 38.52
C ASP A 104 2.56 0.38 39.63
N ASN A 105 1.34 0.44 40.18
CA ASN A 105 1.03 1.33 41.30
C ASN A 105 1.60 0.81 42.63
N SER A 106 2.58 -0.11 42.60
CA SER A 106 3.31 -0.56 43.79
C SER A 106 4.39 0.42 44.26
N TRP A 107 4.37 1.66 43.78
CA TRP A 107 5.24 2.71 44.31
C TRP A 107 4.62 3.32 45.57
N LYS A 108 5.09 2.90 46.74
CA LYS A 108 4.84 3.59 48.01
C LYS A 108 6.15 4.20 48.53
N TRP A 109 6.20 5.53 48.63
CA TRP A 109 7.24 6.25 49.36
C TRP A 109 6.93 6.22 50.86
N GLY A 110 7.98 6.00 51.66
CA GLY A 110 8.13 6.11 53.12
C GLY A 110 6.93 6.40 54.04
N ASP A 111 6.79 5.53 55.04
CA ASP A 111 6.21 5.71 56.38
C ASP A 111 4.69 5.84 56.57
N GLU A 112 3.90 4.95 55.95
CA GLU A 112 2.58 4.61 56.50
C GLU A 112 2.39 3.09 56.52
N SER A 113 2.61 2.51 57.71
CA SER A 113 2.09 1.18 58.11
C SER A 113 0.79 1.36 58.88
#